data_AF-A0A7C2Q084-F1
#
_entry.id   AF-A0A7C2Q084-F1
#
_cell.length_a   1.000
_cell.length_b   1.000
_cell.length_c   1.000
_cell.angle_alpha   90.00
_cell.angle_beta   90.00
_cell.angle_gamma   90.00
#
_symmetry.space_group_name_H-M   'P 1'
#
loop_
_entity.id
_entity.type
_entity.pdbx_description
1 polymer ?
#
loop_
_entity_poly.entity_id
_entity_poly.type
_entity_poly.pdbx_seq_one_letter_code
_entity_poly.pdbx_strand_id
1 'polypeptide(L)'
;MVKSYRCRFCSRTYSTKHNLRLHMMARHPEEYIKPLLERGMLFEAEPALRCPICGKVYLTIQGYARHYASEHRRGDGYHGP
;
A
#
# COMPACT_ATOMS: atom_id res chain seq x y z
N MET A 1 -23.53 -1.78 -13.66
CA MET A 1 -23.50 -0.99 -12.40
C MET A 1 -22.05 -0.69 -12.06
N VAL A 2 -21.63 0.58 -12.12
CA VAL A 2 -20.25 0.97 -11.76
C VAL A 2 -20.11 0.87 -10.24
N LYS A 3 -19.23 0.01 -9.75
CA LYS A 3 -18.96 -0.11 -8.31
C LYS A 3 -18.28 1.17 -7.85
N SER A 4 -18.99 1.98 -7.07
CA SER A 4 -18.51 3.27 -6.60
C SER A 4 -18.11 3.19 -5.13
N TYR A 5 -16.93 3.71 -4.79
CA TYR A 5 -16.37 3.75 -3.46
C TYR A 5 -16.56 5.14 -2.87
N ARG A 6 -17.55 5.28 -1.99
CA ARG A 6 -17.88 6.54 -1.32
C ARG A 6 -17.04 6.72 -0.06
N CYS A 7 -16.56 7.95 0.17
CA CYS A 7 -15.98 8.32 1.45
C CYS A 7 -17.05 8.37 2.53
N ARG A 8 -16.76 7.85 3.73
CA ARG A 8 -17.69 7.91 4.87
C ARG A 8 -17.61 9.23 5.65
N PHE A 9 -16.57 10.03 5.42
CA PHE A 9 -16.31 11.29 6.11
C PHE A 9 -16.62 12.51 5.24
N CYS A 10 -16.91 12.32 3.94
CA CYS A 10 -17.38 13.37 3.05
C CYS A 10 -18.17 12.79 1.87
N SER A 11 -18.84 13.65 1.10
CA SER A 11 -19.71 13.23 -0.01
C SER A 11 -18.96 12.83 -1.29
N ARG A 12 -17.63 12.68 -1.26
CA ARG A 12 -16.85 12.29 -2.46
C ARG A 12 -16.98 10.80 -2.77
N THR A 13 -17.08 10.51 -4.06
CA THR A 13 -17.24 9.15 -4.58
C THR A 13 -16.18 8.87 -5.64
N TYR A 14 -15.62 7.66 -5.63
CA TYR A 14 -14.52 7.27 -6.49
C TYR A 14 -14.84 5.96 -7.22
N SER A 15 -14.34 5.81 -8.44
CA SER A 15 -14.55 4.59 -9.24
C SER A 15 -13.65 3.42 -8.81
N THR A 16 -12.62 3.68 -7.98
CA THR A 16 -11.68 2.66 -7.52
C THR A 16 -11.36 2.80 -6.03
N LYS A 17 -11.04 1.68 -5.38
CA LYS A 17 -10.62 1.64 -3.97
C LYS A 17 -9.28 2.33 -3.72
N HIS A 18 -8.37 2.32 -4.71
CA HIS A 18 -7.08 3.01 -4.65
C HIS A 18 -7.27 4.52 -4.54
N ASN A 19 -8.12 5.10 -5.38
CA ASN A 19 -8.40 6.54 -5.35
C ASN A 19 -9.09 6.96 -4.06
N LEU A 20 -9.98 6.11 -3.51
CA LEU A 20 -10.55 6.35 -2.19
C LEU A 20 -9.48 6.36 -1.09
N ARG A 21 -8.49 5.46 -1.13
CA ARG A 21 -7.37 5.44 -0.17
C ARG A 21 -6.55 6.72 -0.22
N LEU A 22 -6.13 7.14 -1.41
CA LEU A 22 -5.37 8.39 -1.58
C LEU A 22 -6.16 9.59 -1.06
N HIS A 23 -7.46 9.63 -1.34
CA HIS A 23 -8.34 10.64 -0.78
C HIS A 23 -8.37 10.62 0.75
N MET A 24 -8.50 9.44 1.36
CA MET A 24 -8.50 9.30 2.81
C MET A 24 -7.17 9.78 3.41
N MET A 25 -6.02 9.43 2.83
CA MET A 25 -4.72 9.93 3.29
C MET A 25 -4.58 11.45 3.15
N ALA A 26 -5.09 12.03 2.06
CA ALA A 26 -4.91 13.45 1.77
C ALA A 26 -5.92 14.39 2.45
N ARG A 27 -7.13 13.90 2.77
CA ARG A 27 -8.25 14.70 3.30
C ARG A 27 -8.75 14.24 4.66
N HIS A 28 -8.52 12.97 5.01
CA HIS A 28 -8.94 12.36 6.27
C HIS A 28 -7.78 11.55 6.90
N PRO A 29 -6.56 12.12 7.02
CA PRO A 29 -5.38 11.37 7.43
C PRO A 29 -5.56 10.74 8.80
N GLU A 30 -6.09 11.46 9.79
CA GLU A 30 -6.30 10.94 11.14
C GLU A 30 -7.24 9.72 11.15
N GLU A 31 -8.35 9.81 10.42
CA GLU A 31 -9.35 8.74 10.33
C GLU A 31 -8.85 7.51 9.56
N TYR A 32 -7.84 7.70 8.71
CA TYR A 32 -7.18 6.62 7.99
C TYR A 32 -6.05 6.00 8.83
N ILE A 33 -5.27 6.83 9.51
CA ILE A 33 -4.03 6.47 10.21
C ILE A 33 -4.32 5.88 11.60
N LYS A 34 -5.23 6.46 12.40
CA LYS A 34 -5.58 5.97 13.76
C LYS A 34 -5.87 4.46 13.81
N PRO A 35 -6.87 3.94 13.07
CA PRO A 35 -7.23 2.52 13.17
C PRO A 35 -6.14 1.59 12.62
N LEU A 36 -5.21 2.12 11.82
CA LEU A 36 -4.08 1.36 11.29
C LEU A 36 -2.90 1.35 12.28
N LEU A 37 -2.66 2.44 13.02
CA LEU A 37 -1.69 2.48 14.12
C LEU A 37 -2.13 1.59 15.29
N GLU A 38 -3.40 1.69 15.70
CA GLU A 38 -3.95 0.89 16.81
C GLU A 38 -3.92 -0.62 16.54
N ARG A 39 -4.04 -1.02 15.26
CA ARG A 39 -3.89 -2.41 14.82
C ARG A 39 -2.44 -2.84 14.58
N GLY A 40 -1.44 -1.98 14.83
CA GLY A 40 -0.04 -2.25 14.52
C GLY A 40 0.23 -2.46 13.02
N MET A 41 -0.68 -2.01 12.16
CA MET A 41 -0.63 -2.14 10.70
C MET A 41 0.04 -0.93 10.03
N LEU A 42 0.35 0.12 10.81
CA LEU A 42 1.26 1.20 10.46
C LEU A 42 2.44 1.16 11.44
N PHE A 43 3.53 0.51 11.05
CA PHE A 43 4.85 0.86 11.56
C PHE A 43 5.31 2.07 10.72
N GLU A 44 5.72 3.17 11.36
CA GLU A 44 6.12 4.44 10.76
C GLU A 44 6.05 4.52 9.22
N ALA A 45 4.94 5.08 8.72
CA ALA A 45 4.64 5.38 7.32
C ALA A 45 4.61 4.19 6.32
N GLU A 46 3.37 3.77 5.99
CA GLU A 46 2.94 3.01 4.81
C GLU A 46 3.40 1.53 4.71
N PRO A 47 2.57 0.62 4.13
CA PRO A 47 2.99 -0.72 3.73
C PRO A 47 3.84 -0.63 2.47
N ALA A 48 4.95 0.07 2.61
CA ALA A 48 5.89 0.29 1.57
C ALA A 48 6.82 -0.93 1.58
N LEU A 49 6.63 -1.83 0.61
CA LEU A 49 7.39 -3.05 0.47
C LEU A 49 8.85 -2.68 0.23
N ARG A 50 9.66 -2.87 1.26
CA ARG A 50 11.10 -2.66 1.20
C ARG A 50 11.76 -3.90 0.62
N CYS A 51 12.53 -3.71 -0.44
CA CYS A 51 13.38 -4.76 -0.98
C CYS A 51 14.49 -5.10 0.03
N PRO A 52 14.63 -6.37 0.45
CA PRO A 52 15.68 -6.76 1.39
C PRO A 52 17.08 -6.73 0.77
N ILE A 53 17.18 -6.76 -0.57
CA ILE A 53 18.47 -6.83 -1.29
C ILE A 53 19.06 -5.42 -1.48
N CYS A 54 18.24 -4.46 -1.90
CA CYS A 54 18.72 -3.10 -2.22
C CYS A 54 18.09 -1.99 -1.36
N GLY A 55 17.21 -2.34 -0.43
CA GLY A 55 16.55 -1.38 0.48
C GLY A 55 15.52 -0.47 -0.17
N LYS A 56 15.27 -0.57 -1.49
CA LYS A 56 14.27 0.25 -2.21
C LYS A 56 12.85 -0.02 -1.72
N VAL A 57 12.06 1.04 -1.58
CA VAL A 57 10.75 1.02 -0.93
C VAL A 57 9.64 1.25 -1.97
N TYR A 58 8.61 0.40 -1.96
CA TYR A 58 7.53 0.41 -2.95
C TYR A 58 6.15 0.46 -2.32
N LEU A 59 5.34 1.43 -2.73
CA LEU A 59 3.97 1.62 -2.22
C LEU A 59 2.95 0.59 -2.73
N THR A 60 3.35 -0.31 -3.64
CA THR A 60 2.46 -1.32 -4.24
C THR A 60 3.17 -2.65 -4.46
N ILE A 61 2.43 -3.76 -4.32
CA ILE A 61 2.91 -5.13 -4.58
C ILE A 61 3.36 -5.30 -6.04
N GLN A 62 2.65 -4.73 -7.01
CA GLN A 62 3.04 -4.82 -8.43
C GLN A 62 4.33 -4.05 -8.72
N GLY A 63 4.52 -2.87 -8.12
CA GLY A 63 5.77 -2.11 -8.23
C GLY A 63 6.95 -2.87 -7.64
N TYR A 64 6.76 -3.46 -6.46
CA TYR A 64 7.73 -4.34 -5.83
C TYR A 64 8.04 -5.59 -6.68
N ALA A 65 7.01 -6.31 -7.13
CA ALA A 65 7.16 -7.54 -7.89
C ALA A 65 7.87 -7.31 -9.23
N ARG A 66 7.56 -6.21 -9.93
CA ARG A 66 8.26 -5.82 -11.16
C ARG A 66 9.72 -5.50 -10.89
N HIS A 67 10.01 -4.72 -9.87
CA HIS A 67 11.38 -4.42 -9.46
C HIS A 67 12.17 -5.69 -9.10
N TYR A 68 11.58 -6.56 -8.28
CA TYR A 68 12.21 -7.80 -7.88
C TYR A 68 12.45 -8.71 -9.10
N ALA A 69 11.51 -8.75 -10.04
CA ALA A 69 11.62 -9.54 -11.26
C ALA A 69 12.51 -8.93 -12.35
N SER A 70 12.85 -7.64 -12.33
CA SER A 70 13.76 -7.03 -13.30
C SER A 70 15.18 -6.91 -12.75
N GLU A 71 15.31 -6.51 -11.49
CA GLU A 71 16.61 -6.16 -10.88
C GLU A 71 17.21 -7.32 -10.07
N HIS A 72 16.38 -8.25 -9.58
CA HIS A 72 16.79 -9.30 -8.65
C HIS A 72 16.43 -10.70 -9.15
N ARG A 73 16.12 -10.84 -10.44
CA ARG A 73 15.79 -12.13 -11.07
C ARG A 73 17.06 -12.96 -11.27
N ARG A 74 17.54 -13.61 -10.21
CA ARG A 74 18.32 -14.85 -10.29
C ARG A 74 17.71 -15.81 -9.25
N GLY A 75 17.50 -17.05 -9.68
CA GLY A 75 16.65 -18.03 -9.02
C GLY A 75 17.21 -18.53 -7.70
N ASP A 76 17.04 -17.76 -6.65
CA ASP A 76 17.31 -18.23 -5.30
C ASP A 76 16.03 -18.84 -4.73
N GLY A 77 15.99 -20.17 -4.85
CA GLY A 77 15.09 -21.01 -4.10
C GLY A 77 15.12 -20.61 -2.63
N TYR A 78 13.92 -20.47 -2.09
CA TYR A 78 13.66 -20.31 -0.68
C TYR A 78 14.31 -21.46 0.11
N HIS A 79 15.51 -21.26 0.63
CA HIS A 79 16.01 -22.00 1.80
C HIS A 79 15.89 -21.06 3.00
N GLY A 80 14.71 -21.10 3.62
CA GLY A 80 14.59 -20.71 5.03
C GLY A 80 15.20 -21.80 5.91
N PRO A 81 15.59 -21.48 7.15
CA PRO A 81 16.11 -22.45 8.11
C PRO A 81 15.06 -23.51 8.50
#